data_AF-A0A0D7QJF8-F1
#
_entry.id   AF-A0A0D7QJF8-F1
#
_cell.length_a   1.000
_cell.length_b   1.000
_cell.length_c   1.000
_cell.angle_alpha   90.00
_cell.angle_beta   90.00
_cell.angle_gamma   90.00
#
_symmetry.space_group_name_H-M   'P 1'
#
loop_
_entity.id
_entity.type
_entity.pdbx_description
1 polymer ?
#
loop_
_entity_poly.entity_id
_entity_poly.type
_entity_poly.pdbx_seq_one_letter_code
_entity_poly.pdbx_strand_id
1 'polypeptide(L)' 'MLDDQFKKQRASLVRDLAARADPFIRRRLLDLAARYEHSERRPSPLTPITLPIAEQGDGAAER' A
#
# COMPACT_ATOMS: atom_id res chain seq x y z
N MET A 1 14.44 7.50 14.36
CA MET A 1 13.49 7.89 13.30
C MET A 1 12.26 7.00 13.46
N LEU A 2 11.07 7.58 13.50
CA LEU A 2 9.80 6.87 13.76
C LEU A 2 9.56 5.75 12.73
N ASP A 3 10.11 5.92 11.53
CA ASP A 3 9.93 5.07 10.36
C ASP A 3 10.44 3.65 10.53
N ASP A 4 11.59 3.42 11.17
CA ASP A 4 12.13 2.06 11.29
C ASP A 4 11.33 1.21 12.28
N GLN A 5 10.90 1.80 13.39
CA GLN A 5 10.05 1.13 14.36
C GLN A 5 8.66 0.85 13.78
N PHE A 6 8.11 1.81 13.02
CA PHE A 6 6.84 1.65 12.31
C PHE A 6 6.92 0.54 11.24
N LYS A 7 7.99 0.53 10.43
CA LYS A 7 8.25 -0.51 9.42
C LYS A 7 8.34 -1.89 10.04
N LYS A 8 9.08 -2.05 11.15
CA LYS A 8 9.18 -3.33 11.87
C LYS A 8 7.84 -3.82 12.40
N GLN A 9 7.06 -2.93 13.03
CA GLN A 9 5.72 -3.27 13.52
C GLN A 9 4.79 -3.68 12.38
N ARG A 10 4.83 -2.98 11.23
CA ARG A 10 4.05 -3.36 10.06
C ARG A 10 4.49 -4.65 9.42
N ALA A 11 5.79 -4.93 9.31
CA ALA A 11 6.28 -6.22 8.83
C ALA A 11 5.75 -7.37 9.68
N SER A 12 5.74 -7.22 11.02
CA SER A 12 5.22 -8.24 11.94
C SER A 12 3.72 -8.46 11.75
N LEU A 13 2.92 -7.40 11.68
CA LEU A 13 1.47 -7.51 11.48
C LEU A 13 1.12 -8.13 10.12
N VAL A 14 1.85 -7.76 9.07
CA VAL A 14 1.64 -8.31 7.72
C VAL A 14 1.99 -9.80 7.67
N ARG A 15 3.01 -10.25 8.43
CA ARG A 15 3.33 -11.68 8.57
C ARG A 15 2.22 -12.47 9.27
N ASP A 16 1.65 -11.94 10.35
CA ASP A 16 0.53 -12.60 11.05
C ASP A 16 -0.69 -12.72 10.13
N LEU A 17 -0.99 -11.66 9.36
CA LEU A 17 -2.05 -11.69 8.36
C LEU A 17 -1.77 -12.72 7.25
N ALA A 18 -0.52 -12.80 6.79
CA ALA A 18 -0.11 -13.76 5.76
C ALA A 18 -0.27 -15.22 6.23
N ALA A 19 -0.12 -15.49 7.53
CA ALA A 19 -0.30 -16.83 8.08
C ALA A 19 -1.74 -17.34 7.97
N ARG A 20 -2.73 -16.42 7.92
CA ARG A 20 -4.16 -16.74 7.88
C ARG A 20 -4.79 -16.55 6.50
N ALA A 21 -4.04 -16.03 5.54
CA ALA A 21 -4.55 -15.67 4.21
C ALA A 21 -4.44 -16.82 3.19
N ASP A 22 -5.25 -16.75 2.14
CA ASP A 22 -5.19 -17.63 0.98
C ASP A 22 -3.80 -17.67 0.33
N PRO A 23 -3.41 -18.76 -0.36
CA PRO A 23 -2.06 -18.91 -0.94
C PRO A 23 -1.63 -17.73 -1.83
N PHE A 24 -2.56 -17.17 -2.60
CA PHE A 24 -2.31 -16.01 -3.46
C PHE A 24 -2.02 -14.74 -2.65
N ILE A 25 -2.89 -14.43 -1.69
CA ILE A 25 -2.77 -13.24 -0.83
C ILE A 25 -1.56 -13.37 0.10
N ARG A 26 -1.31 -14.56 0.66
CA ARG A 26 -0.14 -14.88 1.48
C ARG A 26 1.17 -14.53 0.78
N ARG A 27 1.32 -14.92 -0.50
CA ARG A 27 2.54 -14.58 -1.27
C ARG A 27 2.73 -13.08 -1.43
N ARG A 28 1.63 -12.35 -1.65
CA ARG A 28 1.63 -10.88 -1.77
C ARG A 28 1.96 -10.18 -0.46
N LEU A 29 1.43 -10.68 0.66
CA LEU A 29 1.68 -10.14 2.00
C LEU A 29 3.12 -10.42 2.45
N LEU A 30 3.67 -11.60 2.15
CA LEU A 30 5.08 -11.89 2.45
C LEU A 30 6.04 -10.98 1.68
N ASP A 31 5.76 -10.71 0.40
CA ASP A 31 6.53 -9.72 -0.39
C ASP A 31 6.44 -8.32 0.25
N LEU A 32 5.24 -7.93 0.69
CA LEU A 32 5.01 -6.66 1.38
C LEU A 32 5.77 -6.56 2.71
N ALA A 33 5.79 -7.61 3.52
CA ALA A 33 6.55 -7.64 4.77
C ALA A 33 8.06 -7.50 4.52
N ALA A 34 8.58 -8.19 3.49
CA ALA A 34 9.98 -8.09 3.10
C ALA A 34 10.37 -6.67 2.63
N ARG A 35 9.46 -5.94 1.98
CA ARG A 35 9.67 -4.53 1.58
C ARG A 35 9.76 -3.59 2.78
N TYR A 36 8.98 -3.83 3.84
CA TYR A 36 9.07 -3.05 5.07
C TYR A 36 10.42 -3.25 5.78
N GLU A 37 10.96 -4.48 5.78
CA GLU A 37 12.26 -4.78 6.41
C GLU A 37 13.46 -4.35 5.55
N HIS A 38 13.38 -4.49 4.23
CA HIS A 38 14.45 -4.11 3.31
C HIS A 38 14.11 -2.82 2.58
N SER A 39 14.19 -1.69 3.30
CA SER A 39 13.97 -0.35 2.75
C SER A 39 14.95 0.03 1.61
N GLU A 40 16.00 -0.75 1.38
CA GLU A 40 17.07 -0.45 0.42
C GLU A 40 16.88 -1.11 -0.96
N ARG A 41 15.84 -1.94 -1.13
CA ARG A 41 15.57 -2.53 -2.45
C ARG A 41 14.90 -1.49 -3.36
N ARG A 42 15.72 -1.02 -4.30
CA ARG A 42 15.45 -0.28 -5.55
C ARG A 42 13.96 0.07 -5.74
N PRO A 43 13.59 1.36 -5.85
CA PRO A 43 12.19 1.76 -5.99
C PRO A 43 11.57 1.00 -7.17
N SER A 44 10.58 0.16 -6.86
CA SER A 44 9.71 -0.41 -7.89
C SER A 44 9.04 0.78 -8.60
N PRO A 45 9.07 0.86 -9.94
CA PRO A 45 8.37 1.93 -10.63
C PRO A 45 6.91 1.92 -10.19
N LEU A 46 6.46 3.02 -9.61
CA LEU A 46 5.07 3.21 -9.23
C LEU A 46 4.28 3.31 -10.54
N THR A 47 3.37 2.37 -10.78
CA THR A 47 2.38 2.53 -11.85
C THR A 47 1.46 3.68 -11.44
N PRO A 48 1.43 4.81 -12.19
CA PRO A 48 0.53 5.90 -11.88
C PRO A 48 -0.92 5.40 -12.03
N ILE A 49 -1.71 5.54 -10.96
CA ILE A 49 -3.15 5.28 -11.02
C ILE A 49 -3.79 6.57 -11.54
N THR A 50 -4.19 6.59 -12.81
CA THR A 50 -5.05 7.64 -13.34
C THR A 50 -6.49 7.34 -12.93
N LEU A 51 -6.92 7.86 -11.79
CA LEU A 51 -8.35 7.86 -11.42
C LEU A 51 -9.03 9.00 -12.20
N PRO A 52 -10.08 8.73 -13.00
CA PRO A 52 -10.86 9.80 -13.59
C PRO A 52 -11.59 10.53 -12.46
N ILE A 53 -11.12 11.74 -12.15
CA ILE A 53 -11.85 12.68 -11.32
C ILE A 53 -13.09 13.10 -12.12
N ALA A 54 -14.26 12.61 -11.69
CA ALA A 54 -15.53 13.15 -12.14
C ALA A 54 -15.72 14.50 -11.44
N GLU A 55 -15.32 15.57 -12.12
CA GLU A 55 -15.70 16.94 -11.78
C GLU A 55 -17.22 17.10 -11.98
N GLN A 56 -18.01 16.64 -11.01
CA GLN A 56 -19.42 17.00 -10.93
C GLN A 56 -19.52 18.37 -10.25
N GLY A 57 -19.22 19.40 -11.04
CA GLY A 57 -19.51 20.79 -10.70
C GLY A 57 -21.02 21.02 -10.74
N ASP A 58 -21.62 20.95 -9.57
CA ASP A 58 -22.88 21.60 -9.22
C ASP A 58 -22.74 23.12 -9.44
N GLY A 59 -23.79 23.75 -9.98
CA GLY A 59 -23.90 25.21 -10.06
C GLY A 59 -24.07 25.79 -11.46
N ALA A 60 -25.22 25.54 -12.10
CA ALA A 60 -25.66 26.32 -13.26
C ALA A 60 -26.84 27.24 -12.89
N ALA A 61 -26.47 28.51 -12.70
CA ALA A 61 -27.21 29.72 -13.02
C ALA A 61 -28.48 30.07 -12.21
N GLU A 62 -28.23 30.85 -11.16
CA GLU A 62 -29.04 32.01 -10.76
C GLU A 62 -29.21 32.95 -11.99
N ARG A 63 -30.44 33.22 -12.44
CA ARG A 63 -30.91 34.45 -13.12
C ARG A 63 -32.43 34.57 -13.04
#